data_AF-A0A382X8Y2-F1
#
_entry.id   AF-A0A382X8Y2-F1
#
_cell.length_a   1.000
_cell.length_b   1.000
_cell.length_c   1.000
_cell.angle_alpha   90.00
_cell.angle_beta   90.00
_cell.angle_gamma   90.00
#
_symmetry.space_group_name_H-M   'P 1'
#
loop_
_entity.id
_entity.type
_entity.pdbx_description
1 polymer ?
#
loop_
_entity_poly.entity_id
_entity_poly.type
_entity_poly.pdbx_seq_one_letter_code
_entity_poly.pdbx_strand_id
1 'polypeptide(L)' 'IEYQLSQHMVYRNDFNNGVNSVLVSKNKQPQWSPSTIDEINYDEVNKMFEPHIKKLYL' A
#
# COMPACT_ATOMS: atom_id res chain seq x y z
N ILE A 1 14.41 6.72 -2.95
CA ILE A 1 13.19 6.92 -2.13
C ILE A 1 12.02 6.16 -2.77
N GLU A 2 11.62 6.50 -4.00
CA GLU A 2 10.51 5.85 -4.71
C GLU A 2 10.62 4.33 -4.83
N TYR A 3 11.82 3.81 -5.15
CA TYR A 3 12.06 2.37 -5.20
C TYR A 3 11.76 1.69 -3.85
N GLN A 4 12.23 2.26 -2.74
CA GLN A 4 12.00 1.69 -1.40
C GLN A 4 10.52 1.71 -1.06
N LEU A 5 9.86 2.85 -1.30
CA LEU A 5 8.43 2.99 -1.10
C LEU A 5 7.65 1.94 -1.91
N SER A 6 7.98 1.74 -3.19
CA SER A 6 7.29 0.74 -4.01
C SER A 6 7.49 -0.69 -3.52
N GLN A 7 8.67 -1.02 -2.95
CA GLN A 7 8.89 -2.35 -2.36
C GLN A 7 7.96 -2.61 -1.17
N HIS A 8 7.66 -1.59 -0.37
CA HIS A 8 6.71 -1.72 0.74
C HIS A 8 5.25 -1.72 0.27
N MET A 9 4.92 -0.89 -0.73
CA MET A 9 3.53 -0.73 -1.20
C MET A 9 2.96 -2.03 -1.80
N VAL A 10 3.75 -2.81 -2.53
CA VAL A 10 3.26 -4.05 -3.18
C VAL A 10 2.79 -5.11 -2.18
N TYR A 11 3.21 -5.03 -0.92
CA TYR A 11 2.78 -5.95 0.14
C TYR A 11 1.59 -5.46 0.97
N ARG A 12 1.16 -4.20 0.79
CA ARG A 12 -0.03 -3.70 1.49
C ARG A 12 -1.29 -4.28 0.85
N ASN A 13 -2.26 -4.64 1.69
CA ASN A 13 -3.60 -5.05 1.24
C ASN A 13 -4.25 -4.00 0.33
N ASP A 14 -4.00 -2.73 0.62
CA ASP A 14 -4.50 -1.60 -0.17
C ASP A 14 -4.07 -1.66 -1.63
N PHE A 15 -2.85 -2.12 -1.94
CA PHE A 15 -2.38 -2.23 -3.32
C PHE A 15 -3.22 -3.24 -4.11
N ASN A 16 -3.39 -4.45 -3.58
CA ASN A 16 -4.21 -5.50 -4.19
C ASN A 16 -5.69 -5.07 -4.28
N ASN A 17 -6.21 -4.43 -3.22
CA ASN A 17 -7.57 -3.93 -3.20
C ASN A 17 -7.81 -2.86 -4.28
N GLY A 18 -6.90 -1.89 -4.41
CA GLY A 18 -6.97 -0.83 -5.40
C GLY A 18 -6.90 -1.37 -6.82
N VAL A 19 -5.97 -2.28 -7.11
CA VAL A 19 -5.86 -2.96 -8.41
C VAL A 19 -7.16 -3.70 -8.73
N ASN A 20 -7.70 -4.47 -7.79
CA ASN A 20 -8.95 -5.19 -8.01
C ASN A 20 -10.14 -4.25 -8.25
N SER A 21 -10.26 -3.19 -7.46
CA SER A 21 -11.36 -2.21 -7.54
C SER A 21 -11.37 -1.46 -8.88
N VAL A 22 -10.19 -1.08 -9.37
CA VAL A 22 -10.04 -0.24 -10.56
C VAL A 22 -9.95 -1.08 -11.85
N LEU A 23 -9.14 -2.15 -11.84
CA LEU A 23 -8.75 -2.85 -13.08
C LEU A 23 -9.47 -4.19 -13.28
N VAL A 24 -9.79 -4.92 -12.20
CA VAL A 24 -10.35 -6.28 -12.28
C VAL A 24 -11.87 -6.25 -12.19
N SER A 25 -12.41 -5.96 -11.00
CA SER A 25 -13.85 -5.88 -10.73
C SER A 25 -14.49 -4.62 -11.32
N LYS A 26 -13.71 -3.54 -11.49
CA LYS A 26 -14.14 -2.24 -12.01
C LYS A 26 -15.31 -1.62 -11.24
N ASN A 27 -15.49 -1.99 -9.97
CA ASN A 27 -16.55 -1.47 -9.12
C ASN A 27 -16.29 -0.03 -8.63
N LYS A 28 -15.05 0.46 -8.77
CA LYS A 28 -14.59 1.79 -8.31
C LYS A 28 -14.83 2.03 -6.81
N GLN A 29 -14.83 0.97 -6.00
CA GLN A 29 -15.08 1.01 -4.56
C GLN A 29 -13.91 0.36 -3.79
N PRO A 30 -12.71 0.98 -3.81
CA PRO A 30 -11.61 0.47 -3.01
C PRO A 30 -11.95 0.62 -1.51
N GLN A 31 -11.51 -0.36 -0.72
CA GLN A 31 -11.67 -0.39 0.74
C GLN A 31 -10.29 -0.19 1.35
N TRP A 32 -10.01 1.03 1.78
CA TRP A 32 -8.73 1.43 2.36
C TRP A 32 -8.69 1.11 3.85
N SER A 33 -7.51 0.71 4.34
CA SER A 33 -7.26 0.52 5.76
C SER A 33 -5.96 1.22 6.19
N PRO A 34 -6.03 2.30 6.99
CA PRO A 34 -7.23 2.91 7.58
C PRO A 34 -8.16 3.60 6.56
N SER A 35 -9.42 3.79 6.94
CA SER A 35 -10.46 4.31 6.05
C SER A 35 -10.50 5.85 5.97
N THR A 36 -9.94 6.51 6.99
CA THR A 36 -9.89 7.96 7.10
C THR A 36 -8.47 8.43 7.39
N ILE A 37 -8.20 9.72 7.10
CA ILE A 37 -6.88 10.32 7.30
C ILE A 37 -6.52 10.43 8.79
N ASP A 38 -7.51 10.71 9.65
CA ASP A 38 -7.29 10.88 11.10
C ASP A 38 -6.85 9.58 11.79
N GLU A 39 -7.11 8.43 11.16
CA GLU A 39 -6.72 7.10 11.62
C GLU A 39 -5.33 6.68 11.13
N ILE A 40 -4.64 7.51 10.32
CA ILE A 40 -3.32 7.19 9.81
C ILE A 40 -2.29 7.18 10.94
N ASN A 41 -1.65 6.03 11.12
CA ASN A 41 -0.50 5.91 11.99
C ASN A 41 0.76 6.44 11.29
N TYR A 42 1.24 7.60 11.72
CA TYR A 42 2.45 8.22 11.18
C TYR A 42 3.72 7.38 11.39
N ASP A 43 3.80 6.55 12.43
CA ASP A 43 4.94 5.65 12.62
C ASP A 43 4.99 4.57 11.55
N GLU A 44 3.83 4.07 11.10
CA GLU A 44 3.76 3.13 9.98
C GLU A 44 4.14 3.80 8.65
N VAL A 45 3.70 5.06 8.44
CA VAL A 45 4.06 5.84 7.27
C VAL A 45 5.58 6.04 7.20
N ASN A 46 6.20 6.41 8.32
CA ASN A 46 7.65 6.62 8.40
C ASN A 46 8.43 5.33 8.06
N LYS A 47 7.95 4.16 8.51
CA LYS A 47 8.57 2.86 8.16
C LYS A 47 8.58 2.57 6.66
N MET A 48 7.62 3.12 5.89
CA MET A 48 7.58 2.93 4.43
C MET A 48 8.76 3.59 3.70
N PHE A 49 9.47 4.51 4.36
CA PHE A 49 10.65 5.18 3.81
C PHE A 49 11.96 4.51 4.25
N GLU A 50 11.90 3.50 5.13
CA GLU A 50 13.06 2.73 5.55
C GLU A 50 13.52 1.76 4.45
N PRO A 51 14.82 1.42 4.38
CA PRO A 51 15.34 0.48 3.41
C PRO A 51 14.65 -0.89 3.48
N HIS A 52 14.04 -1.31 2.38
CA HIS A 52 13.52 -2.66 2.19
C HIS A 52 14.62 -3.56 1.61
N ILE A 53 15.29 -4.31 2.50
CA ILE A 53 16.46 -5.14 2.15
C ILE A 53 16.05 -6.54 1.66
N LYS A 54 14.79 -6.95 1.89
CA LYS A 54 14.29 -8.26 1.47
C LYS A 54 13.99 -8.25 -0.03
N LYS A 55 14.32 -9.36 -0.70
CA LYS A 55 13.99 -9.56 -2.11
C LYS A 55 12.47 -9.68 -2.25
N LEU A 56 11.91 -8.97 -3.22
CA LEU A 56 10.51 -9.16 -3.59
C LEU A 56 10.32 -10.56 -4.19
N TYR A 57 9.42 -11.32 -3.60
CA TYR A 57 8.83 -12.51 -4.20
C TYR A 57 7.41 -12.14 -4.63
N LEU A 58 7.30 -11.64 -5.86
CA LEU A 58 6.03 -11.35 -6.53
C LEU A 58 5.62 -12.54 -7.40
#